data_AF-A0AAV4FDA2-F1
#
_entry.id   AF-A0AAV4FDA2-F1
#
_cell.length_a   1.000
_cell.length_b   1.000
_cell.length_c   1.000
_cell.angle_alpha   90.00
_cell.angle_beta   90.00
_cell.angle_gamma   90.00
#
_symmetry.space_group_name_H-M   'P 1'
#
loop_
_entity.id
_entity.type
_entity.pdbx_description
1 polymer ?
#
loop_
_entity_poly.entity_id
_entity_poly.type
_entity_poly.pdbx_seq_one_letter_code
_entity_poly.pdbx_strand_id
1 'polypeptide(L)'
;MYSLNKGKTMSSSQWGSLSSGSKTKAKDSIANKSLCEIDYSVTLALIRNMDCDNGWIELASKCQYIAQQIFRLKEMRYKPNGSPTDTLLWELGCEGYKVKDLYEKLKEIRRLREVEILEEYGNVSDF
;
A
#
# COMPACT_ATOMS: atom_id res chain seq x y z
N MET A 1 -0.75 72.11 16.07
CA MET A 1 -0.31 72.48 14.71
C MET A 1 1.17 72.16 14.61
N TYR A 2 1.59 71.35 13.64
CA TYR A 2 2.70 71.57 12.70
C TYR A 2 2.67 70.41 11.69
N SER A 3 2.37 70.76 10.44
CA SER A 3 2.48 69.89 9.27
C SER A 3 3.80 70.22 8.59
N LEU A 4 4.55 69.23 8.13
CA LEU A 4 5.44 69.38 6.97
C LEU A 4 5.83 68.03 6.37
N ASN A 5 5.34 67.89 5.14
CA ASN A 5 5.52 66.85 4.15
C ASN A 5 6.85 67.07 3.38
N LYS A 6 7.51 66.02 2.85
CA LYS A 6 8.24 66.02 1.55
C LYS A 6 9.06 64.74 1.25
N GLY A 7 8.86 64.21 0.02
CA GLY A 7 9.85 63.51 -0.83
C GLY A 7 9.68 61.99 -0.96
N LYS A 8 9.12 61.44 -2.05
CA LYS A 8 9.75 61.01 -3.35
C LYS A 8 10.84 59.94 -3.17
N THR A 9 11.01 58.84 -3.92
CA THR A 9 10.38 58.19 -5.10
C THR A 9 11.06 56.81 -5.29
N MET A 10 10.34 55.84 -5.88
CA MET A 10 10.79 54.65 -6.64
C MET A 10 11.68 53.57 -6.00
N SER A 11 11.17 52.34 -5.93
CA SER A 11 11.72 51.23 -6.74
C SER A 11 10.76 50.04 -6.78
N SER A 12 10.48 49.59 -7.99
CA SER A 12 9.72 48.40 -8.33
C SER A 12 10.42 47.15 -7.84
N SER A 13 9.69 46.27 -7.15
CA SER A 13 9.99 44.84 -7.15
C SER A 13 8.66 44.10 -7.06
N GLN A 14 8.15 43.86 -8.25
CA GLN A 14 7.06 42.97 -8.59
C GLN A 14 7.42 41.56 -8.12
N TRP A 15 7.00 41.19 -6.91
CA TRP A 15 7.07 39.80 -6.48
C TRP A 15 6.00 39.04 -7.25
N GLY A 16 6.47 38.30 -8.25
CA GLY A 16 5.65 37.58 -9.20
C GLY A 16 4.65 36.67 -8.50
N SER A 17 3.46 36.61 -9.11
CA SER A 17 2.48 35.57 -8.87
C SER A 17 3.18 34.22 -8.77
N LEU A 18 3.17 33.63 -7.57
CA LEU A 18 3.35 32.21 -7.44
C LEU A 18 2.11 31.58 -8.09
N SER A 19 2.31 31.27 -9.37
CA SER A 19 1.61 30.22 -10.10
C SER A 19 1.10 29.19 -9.10
N SER A 20 -0.23 29.13 -8.96
CA SER A 20 -0.95 27.97 -8.48
C SER A 20 -0.71 26.85 -9.49
N GLY A 21 0.52 26.34 -9.50
CA GLY A 21 0.84 25.07 -10.11
C GLY A 21 0.07 24.05 -9.29
N SER A 22 -1.11 23.69 -9.80
CA SER A 22 -1.77 22.45 -9.45
C SER A 22 -0.73 21.35 -9.60
N LYS A 23 -0.06 21.00 -8.49
CA LYS A 23 0.58 19.71 -8.35
C LYS A 23 -0.59 18.75 -8.38
N THR A 24 -0.95 18.31 -9.58
CA THR A 24 -1.56 17.02 -9.79
C THR A 24 -0.61 16.04 -9.10
N LYS A 25 -0.84 15.76 -7.81
CA LYS A 25 -0.33 14.55 -7.19
C LYS A 25 -0.85 13.48 -8.13
N ALA A 26 0.04 12.89 -8.92
CA ALA A 26 -0.27 11.66 -9.62
C ALA A 26 -0.89 10.77 -8.55
N LYS A 27 -2.14 10.39 -8.75
CA LYS A 27 -2.84 9.52 -7.83
C LYS A 27 -2.09 8.20 -7.96
N ASP A 28 -1.09 7.99 -7.10
CA ASP A 28 -0.28 6.77 -7.15
C ASP A 28 -1.26 5.61 -7.04
N SER A 29 -1.37 4.86 -8.13
CA SER A 29 -2.33 3.77 -8.24
C SER A 29 -2.06 2.78 -7.12
N ILE A 30 -3.12 2.34 -6.44
CA ILE A 30 -3.04 1.45 -5.28
C ILE A 30 -2.32 0.14 -5.65
N ALA A 31 -2.50 -0.31 -6.89
CA ALA A 31 -1.78 -1.44 -7.48
C ALA A 31 -0.25 -1.34 -7.38
N ASN A 32 0.31 -0.12 -7.38
CA ASN A 32 1.75 0.10 -7.30
C ASN A 32 2.29 0.28 -5.88
N LYS A 33 1.43 0.37 -4.86
CA LYS A 33 1.84 0.47 -3.45
C LYS A 33 2.54 -0.81 -3.00
N SER A 34 3.49 -0.67 -2.07
CA SER A 34 4.10 -1.83 -1.41
C SER A 34 3.06 -2.58 -0.58
N LEU A 35 3.21 -3.89 -0.43
CA LEU A 35 2.37 -4.68 0.50
C LEU A 35 2.52 -4.21 1.95
N CYS A 36 3.67 -3.64 2.33
CA CYS A 36 3.89 -3.06 3.66
C CYS A 36 3.03 -1.80 3.91
N GLU A 37 2.45 -1.22 2.88
CA GLU A 37 1.68 0.03 2.92
C GLU A 37 0.18 -0.20 2.69
N ILE A 38 -0.27 -1.46 2.75
CA ILE A 38 -1.70 -1.78 2.71
C ILE A 38 -2.36 -1.32 4.00
N ASP A 39 -3.53 -0.69 3.87
CA ASP A 39 -4.32 -0.25 5.01
C ASP A 39 -4.63 -1.43 5.94
N TYR A 40 -4.46 -1.22 7.24
CA TYR A 40 -4.57 -2.29 8.23
C TYR A 40 -5.91 -3.04 8.18
N SER A 41 -7.01 -2.37 7.85
CA SER A 41 -8.33 -3.00 7.69
C SER A 41 -8.36 -4.06 6.57
N VAL A 42 -7.65 -3.80 5.47
CA VAL A 42 -7.55 -4.71 4.32
C VAL A 42 -6.65 -5.88 4.70
N THR A 43 -5.50 -5.62 5.31
CA THR A 43 -4.60 -6.65 5.84
C THR A 43 -5.33 -7.58 6.81
N LEU A 44 -6.13 -7.02 7.72
CA LEU A 44 -6.92 -7.80 8.68
C LEU A 44 -7.98 -8.67 7.99
N ALA A 45 -8.61 -8.19 6.92
CA ALA A 45 -9.58 -8.96 6.14
C ALA A 45 -8.90 -10.14 5.42
N LEU A 46 -7.73 -9.92 4.83
CA LEU A 46 -6.91 -10.96 4.21
C LEU A 46 -6.48 -12.01 5.25
N ILE A 47 -5.97 -11.58 6.40
CA ILE A 47 -5.57 -12.46 7.52
C ILE A 47 -6.72 -13.38 7.93
N ARG A 48 -7.92 -12.82 8.18
CA ARG A 48 -9.08 -13.57 8.66
C ARG A 48 -9.49 -14.68 7.69
N ASN A 49 -9.45 -14.41 6.38
CA ASN A 49 -9.85 -15.41 5.40
C ASN A 49 -8.73 -16.45 5.17
N MET A 50 -7.51 -15.99 4.92
CA MET A 50 -6.39 -16.87 4.55
C MET A 50 -5.88 -17.72 5.71
N ASP A 51 -5.93 -17.23 6.95
CA ASP A 51 -5.52 -18.03 8.11
C ASP A 51 -6.59 -19.07 8.50
N CYS A 52 -7.86 -18.84 8.20
CA CYS A 52 -8.94 -19.76 8.58
C CYS A 52 -8.83 -21.11 7.85
N ASP A 53 -8.47 -21.09 6.58
CA ASP A 53 -8.44 -22.28 5.72
C ASP A 53 -7.02 -22.66 5.24
N ASN A 54 -6.01 -21.97 5.75
CA ASN A 54 -4.61 -22.11 5.33
C ASN A 54 -4.33 -21.70 3.87
N GLY A 55 -5.15 -20.84 3.26
CA GLY A 55 -4.89 -20.29 1.92
C GLY A 55 -3.51 -19.63 1.78
N TRP A 56 -2.91 -19.15 2.87
CA TRP A 56 -1.54 -18.64 2.89
C TRP A 56 -0.49 -19.66 2.43
N ILE A 57 -0.72 -20.97 2.55
CA ILE A 57 0.20 -22.02 2.08
C ILE A 57 0.27 -22.02 0.56
N GLU A 58 -0.89 -21.95 -0.10
CA GLU A 58 -0.98 -21.92 -1.57
C GLU A 58 -0.36 -20.64 -2.12
N LEU A 59 -0.62 -19.50 -1.47
CA LEU A 59 0.01 -18.23 -1.83
C LEU A 59 1.53 -18.28 -1.65
N ALA A 60 2.03 -18.73 -0.50
CA ALA A 60 3.46 -18.84 -0.25
C ALA A 60 4.14 -19.75 -1.29
N SER A 61 3.54 -20.91 -1.59
CA SER A 61 4.03 -21.83 -2.61
C SER A 61 4.05 -21.16 -3.99
N LYS A 62 3.02 -20.36 -4.31
CA LYS A 62 2.94 -19.62 -5.57
C LYS A 62 4.03 -18.54 -5.68
N CYS A 63 4.39 -17.93 -4.55
CA CYS A 63 5.51 -17.01 -4.39
C CYS A 63 6.88 -17.72 -4.23
N GLN A 64 6.97 -19.01 -4.56
CA GLN A 64 8.22 -19.80 -4.56
C GLN A 64 8.83 -20.02 -3.16
N TYR A 65 8.04 -19.94 -2.09
CA TYR A 65 8.53 -20.30 -0.75
C TYR A 65 8.81 -21.80 -0.70
N ILE A 66 9.98 -22.17 -0.20
CA ILE A 66 10.35 -23.58 -0.01
C ILE A 66 9.67 -24.16 1.25
N ALA A 67 9.63 -25.50 1.35
CA ALA A 67 8.97 -26.20 2.47
C ALA A 67 9.44 -25.72 3.86
N GLN A 68 10.73 -25.40 4.02
CA GLN A 68 11.28 -24.88 5.28
C GLN A 68 10.69 -23.50 5.64
N GLN A 69 10.54 -22.61 4.67
CA GLN A 69 9.94 -21.29 4.87
C GLN A 69 8.44 -21.40 5.18
N ILE A 70 7.73 -22.28 4.48
CA ILE A 70 6.31 -22.58 4.76
C ILE A 70 6.13 -23.12 6.18
N PHE A 71 7.03 -24.02 6.62
CA PHE A 71 7.00 -24.53 8.00
C PHE A 71 7.22 -23.41 9.02
N ARG A 72 8.20 -22.53 8.80
CA ARG A 72 8.42 -21.35 9.65
C ARG A 72 7.20 -20.43 9.72
N LEU A 73 6.52 -20.18 8.59
CA LEU A 73 5.29 -19.40 8.58
C LEU A 73 4.19 -20.07 9.40
N LYS A 74 4.07 -21.41 9.34
CA LYS A 74 3.13 -22.17 10.16
C LYS A 74 3.34 -21.94 11.66
N GLU A 75 4.59 -21.86 12.09
CA GLU A 75 4.95 -21.63 13.51
C GLU A 75 4.47 -20.28 14.02
N MET A 76 4.26 -19.29 13.13
CA MET A 76 3.76 -17.97 13.52
C MET A 76 2.39 -18.05 14.19
N ARG A 77 1.57 -19.06 13.92
CA ARG A 77 0.26 -19.25 14.59
C ARG A 77 0.36 -19.44 16.10
N TYR A 78 1.50 -19.90 16.60
CA TYR A 78 1.70 -20.17 18.03
C TYR A 78 2.26 -18.95 18.78
N LYS A 79 2.63 -17.88 18.06
CA LYS A 79 3.09 -16.64 18.69
C LYS A 79 1.87 -15.81 19.13
N PRO A 80 1.98 -15.04 20.22
CA PRO A 80 0.95 -14.08 20.60
C PRO A 80 0.66 -13.11 19.44
N ASN A 81 -0.60 -13.02 19.02
CA ASN A 81 -1.05 -12.23 17.87
C ASN A 81 -0.38 -12.61 16.53
N GLY A 82 0.21 -13.80 16.45
CA GLY A 82 0.91 -14.23 15.24
C GLY A 82 -0.05 -14.72 14.16
N SER A 83 0.20 -14.26 12.94
CA SER A 83 -0.52 -14.67 11.74
C SER A 83 0.48 -15.06 10.65
N PRO A 84 0.40 -16.29 10.09
CA PRO A 84 1.18 -16.67 8.92
C PRO A 84 0.92 -15.73 7.74
N THR A 85 -0.34 -15.35 7.52
CA THR A 85 -0.71 -14.42 6.44
C THR A 85 -0.06 -13.05 6.63
N ASP A 86 -0.17 -12.46 7.83
CA ASP A 86 0.44 -11.16 8.14
C ASP A 86 1.96 -11.19 7.92
N THR A 87 2.60 -12.25 8.42
CA THR A 87 4.04 -12.44 8.27
C THR A 87 4.43 -12.57 6.80
N LEU A 88 3.70 -13.38 6.03
CA LEU A 88 3.95 -13.57 4.60
C LEU A 88 3.79 -12.25 3.82
N LEU A 89 2.72 -11.49 4.08
CA LEU A 89 2.48 -10.21 3.40
C LEU A 89 3.58 -9.19 3.70
N TRP A 90 4.04 -9.14 4.96
CA TRP A 90 5.16 -8.29 5.35
C TRP A 90 6.47 -8.72 4.65
N GLU A 91 6.77 -10.02 4.63
CA GLU A 91 7.99 -10.54 4.00
C GLU A 91 8.01 -10.28 2.48
N LEU A 92 6.90 -10.54 1.79
CA LEU A 92 6.75 -10.22 0.37
C LEU A 92 6.89 -8.70 0.13
N GLY A 93 6.32 -7.87 1.00
CA GLY A 93 6.47 -6.42 0.92
C GLY A 93 7.92 -5.97 1.07
N CYS A 94 8.69 -6.59 1.97
CA CYS A 94 10.14 -6.38 2.10
C CYS A 94 10.93 -6.82 0.88
N GLU A 95 10.45 -7.84 0.15
CA GLU A 95 11.01 -8.29 -1.13
C GLU A 95 10.60 -7.40 -2.32
N GLY A 96 9.79 -6.37 -2.09
CA GLY A 96 9.38 -5.41 -3.11
C GLY A 96 8.11 -5.79 -3.86
N TYR A 97 7.34 -6.78 -3.37
CA TYR A 97 6.01 -7.05 -3.91
C TYR A 97 5.09 -5.85 -3.73
N LYS A 98 4.24 -5.65 -4.73
CA LYS A 98 3.21 -4.64 -4.78
C LYS A 98 1.82 -5.27 -4.70
N VAL A 99 0.80 -4.45 -4.45
CA VAL A 99 -0.60 -4.91 -4.40
C VAL A 99 -1.02 -5.65 -5.67
N LYS A 100 -0.58 -5.18 -6.86
CA LYS A 100 -0.86 -5.87 -8.12
C LYS A 100 -0.26 -7.28 -8.19
N ASP A 101 0.95 -7.46 -7.65
CA ASP A 101 1.63 -8.75 -7.71
C ASP A 101 0.88 -9.75 -6.81
N LEU A 102 0.43 -9.31 -5.64
CA LEU A 102 -0.45 -10.09 -4.78
C LEU A 102 -1.79 -10.42 -5.46
N TYR A 103 -2.43 -9.44 -6.10
CA TYR A 103 -3.68 -9.63 -6.83
C TYR A 103 -3.55 -10.73 -7.91
N GLU A 104 -2.51 -10.64 -8.75
CA GLU A 104 -2.24 -11.63 -9.79
C GLU A 104 -2.03 -13.02 -9.19
N LYS A 105 -1.23 -13.13 -8.12
CA LYS A 105 -0.96 -14.43 -7.48
C LYS A 105 -2.23 -15.05 -6.90
N LEU A 106 -3.05 -14.26 -6.19
CA LEU A 106 -4.33 -14.70 -5.64
C LEU A 106 -5.30 -15.16 -6.73
N LYS A 107 -5.35 -14.42 -7.85
CA LYS A 107 -6.17 -14.79 -9.02
C LYS A 107 -5.71 -16.10 -9.64
N GLU A 108 -4.40 -16.31 -9.78
CA GLU A 108 -3.82 -17.55 -10.29
C GLU A 108 -4.17 -18.78 -9.41
N ILE A 109 -4.20 -18.61 -8.08
CA ILE A 109 -4.61 -19.67 -7.14
C ILE A 109 -6.12 -19.68 -6.86
N ARG A 110 -6.91 -18.92 -7.63
CA ARG A 110 -8.39 -18.86 -7.54
C ARG A 110 -8.93 -18.47 -6.15
N ARG A 111 -8.21 -17.61 -5.44
CA ARG A 111 -8.63 -17.01 -4.16
C ARG A 111 -9.53 -15.81 -4.40
N LEU A 112 -10.74 -16.07 -4.92
CA LEU A 112 -11.66 -15.04 -5.41
C LEU A 112 -12.09 -14.05 -4.33
N ARG A 113 -12.28 -14.49 -3.08
CA ARG A 113 -12.66 -13.61 -1.97
C ARG A 113 -11.56 -12.61 -1.65
N GLU A 114 -10.29 -13.03 -1.63
CA GLU A 114 -9.17 -12.12 -1.40
C GLU A 114 -8.93 -11.18 -2.59
N VAL A 115 -9.20 -11.66 -3.81
CA VAL A 115 -9.22 -10.82 -5.02
C VAL A 115 -10.25 -9.70 -4.88
N GLU A 116 -11.49 -10.01 -4.50
CA GLU A 116 -12.55 -9.02 -4.26
C GLU A 116 -12.15 -7.99 -3.19
N ILE A 117 -11.52 -8.44 -2.08
CA ILE A 117 -11.00 -7.53 -1.04
C ILE A 117 -10.00 -6.52 -1.61
N LEU A 118 -9.12 -6.94 -2.52
CA LEU A 118 -8.15 -6.05 -3.16
C LEU A 118 -8.81 -5.15 -4.21
N GLU A 119 -9.84 -5.62 -4.92
CA GLU A 119 -10.63 -4.83 -5.87
C GLU A 119 -11.48 -3.76 -5.19
N GLU A 120 -11.93 -3.99 -3.96
CA GLU A 120 -12.58 -2.99 -3.12
C GLU A 120 -11.59 -1.98 -2.54
N TYR A 121 -10.33 -2.41 -2.32
CA TYR A 121 -9.26 -1.54 -1.83
C TYR A 121 -8.73 -0.60 -2.93
N GLY A 122 -8.43 -1.14 -4.11
CA GLY A 122 -8.16 -0.36 -5.33
C GLY A 122 -9.44 0.05 -6.03
N ASN A 123 -9.37 0.80 -7.13
CA ASN A 123 -10.46 0.72 -8.11
C ASN A 123 -10.19 -0.50 -8.99
N VAL A 124 -11.21 -1.19 -9.50
CA VAL A 124 -11.03 -2.32 -10.45
C VAL A 124 -10.11 -1.94 -11.63
N SER A 125 -10.09 -0.67 -12.04
CA SER A 125 -9.21 -0.15 -13.10
C SER A 125 -7.72 -0.09 -12.74
N ASP A 126 -7.35 -0.33 -11.48
CA ASP A 126 -5.97 -0.32 -11.02
C ASP A 126 -5.25 -1.66 -11.30
N PHE A 127 -5.97 -2.74 -11.60
CA PHE A 127 -5.45 -4.12 -11.70
C PHE A 127 -5.54 -4.73 -13.10
#